data_AF-A0A9D2M6A3-F1
#
_entry.id   AF-A0A9D2M6A3-F1
#
_cell.length_a   1.000
_cell.length_b   1.000
_cell.length_c   1.000
_cell.angle_alpha   90.00
_cell.angle_beta   90.00
_cell.angle_gamma   90.00
#
_symmetry.space_group_name_H-M   'P 1'
#
loop_
_entity.id
_entity.type
_entity.pdbx_description
1 polymer ?
#
loop_
_entity_poly.entity_id
_entity_poly.type
_entity_poly.pdbx_seq_one_letter_code
_entity_poly.pdbx_strand_id
1 'polypeptide(L)'
;IKTALNGKIQSVKANPTLQDHPVSLSSEGGLSMEMEKVLRKMPGNTEDMQSTKVLELNPNHPVFAALQAAQTAGDSDKVAKYSELLYDQALLIEGLPLEDPVAYAQLVCELMK
;
A
#
# COMPACT_ATOMS: atom_id res chain seq x y z
N ILE A 1 3.65 4.98 -9.12
CA ILE A 1 2.84 4.37 -8.04
C ILE A 1 1.66 3.57 -8.61
N LYS A 2 0.55 4.18 -9.06
CA LYS A 2 -0.61 3.41 -9.57
C LYS A 2 -0.22 2.38 -10.65
N THR A 3 0.60 2.79 -11.61
CA THR A 3 1.13 1.89 -12.65
C THR A 3 2.04 0.80 -12.07
N ALA A 4 2.89 1.14 -11.09
CA ALA A 4 3.80 0.17 -10.49
C ALA A 4 3.06 -0.92 -9.72
N LEU A 5 1.92 -0.57 -9.10
CA LEU A 5 1.10 -1.48 -8.31
C LEU A 5 0.13 -2.33 -9.15
N ASN A 6 0.22 -2.30 -10.49
CA ASN A 6 -0.40 -3.27 -11.40
C ASN A 6 -1.86 -3.67 -11.08
N GLY A 7 -2.71 -2.72 -10.68
CA GLY A 7 -4.13 -2.97 -10.39
C GLY A 7 -4.46 -3.39 -8.95
N LYS A 8 -3.47 -3.51 -8.06
CA LYS A 8 -3.68 -3.73 -6.61
C LYS A 8 -4.45 -2.60 -5.91
N ILE A 9 -4.50 -1.42 -6.55
CA ILE A 9 -5.21 -0.23 -6.07
C ILE A 9 -5.98 0.45 -7.22
N GLN A 10 -7.09 1.08 -6.87
CA GLN A 10 -7.92 1.87 -7.79
C GLN A 10 -7.34 3.27 -8.01
N SER A 11 -6.90 3.92 -6.94
CA SER A 11 -6.36 5.28 -6.99
C SER A 11 -5.32 5.54 -5.90
N VAL A 12 -4.57 6.62 -6.06
CA VAL A 12 -3.59 7.11 -5.09
C VAL A 12 -4.00 8.54 -4.70
N LYS A 13 -3.98 8.86 -3.41
CA LYS A 13 -4.29 10.19 -2.90
C LYS A 13 -3.22 10.65 -1.91
N ALA A 14 -3.07 11.96 -1.77
CA ALA A 14 -2.29 12.53 -0.69
C ALA A 14 -3.19 12.67 0.55
N ASN A 15 -2.70 12.24 1.71
CA ASN A 15 -3.36 12.39 2.99
C ASN A 15 -2.39 13.00 4.03
N PRO A 16 -2.45 14.32 4.28
CA PRO A 16 -1.58 15.00 5.23
C PRO A 16 -1.94 14.75 6.70
N THR A 17 -3.03 14.03 7.00
CA THR A 17 -3.51 13.82 8.37
C THR A 17 -3.00 12.52 9.02
N LEU A 18 -2.20 11.73 8.29
CA LEU A 18 -1.69 10.41 8.72
C LEU A 18 -0.67 10.43 9.86
N GLN A 19 -0.52 11.55 10.57
CA GLN A 19 0.42 11.73 11.69
C GLN A 19 1.82 11.21 11.31
N ASP A 20 2.33 10.22 12.04
CA ASP A 20 3.66 9.63 11.85
C ASP A 20 3.69 8.47 10.84
N HIS A 21 2.54 8.05 10.29
CA HIS A 21 2.49 6.98 9.30
C HIS A 21 2.80 7.50 7.89
N PRO A 22 3.64 6.82 7.10
CA PRO A 22 3.94 7.22 5.72
C PRO A 22 2.78 6.97 4.76
N VAL A 23 1.89 6.03 5.10
CA VAL A 23 0.88 5.48 4.19
C VAL A 23 -0.31 4.91 4.97
N SER A 24 -1.48 4.90 4.36
CA SER A 24 -2.66 4.14 4.80
C SER A 24 -3.44 3.60 3.59
N LEU A 25 -4.41 2.71 3.86
CA LEU A 25 -5.38 2.28 2.86
C LEU A 25 -6.77 2.75 3.26
N SER A 26 -7.49 3.31 2.30
CA SER A 26 -8.93 3.52 2.39
C SER A 26 -9.65 2.70 1.33
N SER A 27 -10.97 2.54 1.50
CA SER A 27 -11.82 1.85 0.54
C SER A 27 -12.76 2.83 -0.16
N GLU A 28 -12.95 2.65 -1.46
CA GLU A 28 -14.03 3.30 -2.22
C GLU A 28 -15.12 2.30 -2.60
N GLY A 29 -16.36 2.77 -2.74
CA GLY A 29 -17.48 1.94 -3.17
C GLY A 29 -18.21 1.21 -2.05
N GLY A 30 -18.78 0.04 -2.35
CA GLY A 30 -19.78 -0.62 -1.51
C GLY A 30 -19.22 -1.50 -0.38
N LEU A 31 -17.93 -1.86 -0.40
CA LEU A 31 -17.31 -2.70 0.63
C LEU A 31 -16.25 -1.90 1.39
N SER A 32 -16.43 -1.76 2.71
CA SER A 32 -15.43 -1.09 3.56
C SER A 32 -14.23 -1.98 3.86
N MET A 33 -13.13 -1.37 4.31
CA MET A 33 -11.96 -2.10 4.81
C MET A 33 -12.31 -3.03 5.97
N GLU A 34 -13.13 -2.58 6.92
CA GLU A 34 -13.59 -3.40 8.06
C GLU A 34 -14.45 -4.57 7.59
N MET A 35 -15.35 -4.34 6.63
CA MET A 35 -16.18 -5.40 6.06
C MET A 35 -15.32 -6.47 5.38
N GLU A 36 -14.31 -6.10 4.60
CA GLU A 36 -13.36 -7.05 4.01
C GLU A 36 -12.65 -7.89 5.09
N LYS A 37 -12.18 -7.26 6.17
CA LYS A 37 -11.53 -7.95 7.29
C LYS A 37 -12.47 -8.95 7.98
N VAL A 38 -13.75 -8.61 8.12
CA VAL A 38 -14.77 -9.51 8.70
C VAL A 38 -15.05 -10.68 7.76
N LEU A 39 -15.30 -10.41 6.47
CA LEU A 39 -15.60 -11.44 5.48
C LEU A 39 -14.48 -12.47 5.38
N ARG A 40 -13.21 -12.04 5.34
CA ARG A 40 -12.04 -12.95 5.31
C ARG A 40 -11.96 -13.90 6.51
N LYS A 41 -12.62 -13.61 7.63
CA LYS A 41 -12.66 -14.49 8.81
C LYS A 41 -13.85 -15.44 8.81
N MET A 42 -14.82 -15.24 7.92
CA MET A 42 -16.00 -16.10 7.85
C MET A 42 -15.66 -17.41 7.11
N PRO A 43 -16.20 -18.55 7.55
CA PRO A 43 -16.06 -19.80 6.81
C PRO A 43 -16.86 -19.71 5.51
N GLY A 44 -16.20 -20.02 4.39
CA GLY A 44 -16.76 -19.88 3.04
C GLY A 44 -15.76 -19.18 2.14
N ASN A 45 -15.84 -19.42 0.82
CA ASN A 45 -14.88 -18.85 -0.14
C ASN A 45 -15.22 -17.38 -0.45
N THR A 46 -15.04 -16.49 0.53
CA THR A 46 -15.27 -15.04 0.39
C THR A 46 -14.00 -14.28 0.00
N GLU A 47 -12.93 -14.99 -0.40
CA GLU A 47 -11.64 -14.37 -0.78
C GLU A 47 -11.78 -13.41 -1.97
N ASP A 48 -12.76 -13.65 -2.84
CA ASP A 48 -13.08 -12.80 -3.99
C ASP A 48 -13.78 -11.47 -3.60
N MET A 49 -14.24 -11.34 -2.36
CA MET A 49 -14.94 -10.16 -1.86
C MET A 49 -13.96 -9.14 -1.25
N GLN A 50 -13.17 -8.50 -2.11
CA GLN A 50 -12.19 -7.50 -1.72
C GLN A 50 -12.72 -6.07 -1.88
N SER A 51 -12.29 -5.17 -0.98
CA SER A 51 -12.62 -3.75 -1.11
C SER A 51 -11.79 -3.12 -2.23
N THR A 52 -12.36 -2.09 -2.86
CA THR A 52 -11.65 -1.27 -3.83
C THR A 52 -10.69 -0.35 -3.11
N LYS A 53 -9.40 -0.72 -3.12
CA LYS A 53 -8.36 -0.07 -2.32
C LYS A 53 -7.90 1.26 -2.93
N VAL A 54 -7.76 2.27 -2.10
CA VAL A 54 -7.11 3.55 -2.40
C VAL A 54 -5.88 3.68 -1.51
N LEU A 55 -4.72 3.90 -2.12
CA LEU A 55 -3.48 4.13 -1.37
C LEU A 55 -3.36 5.61 -1.03
N GLU A 56 -3.26 5.91 0.26
CA GLU A 56 -3.10 7.27 0.74
C GLU A 56 -1.67 7.48 1.22
N LEU A 57 -1.00 8.48 0.66
CA LEU A 57 0.40 8.79 0.97
C LEU A 57 0.47 10.03 1.84
N ASN A 58 1.30 9.99 2.87
CA ASN A 58 1.52 11.14 3.75
C ASN A 58 2.57 12.10 3.15
N PRO A 59 2.17 13.27 2.61
CA PRO A 59 3.12 14.23 2.06
C PRO A 59 4.07 14.82 3.11
N ASN A 60 3.72 14.75 4.40
CA ASN A 60 4.52 15.30 5.49
C ASN A 60 5.58 14.30 6.00
N HIS A 61 5.53 13.03 5.60
CA HIS A 61 6.46 12.01 6.05
C HIS A 61 7.74 11.99 5.18
N PRO A 62 8.96 11.83 5.75
CA PRO A 62 10.21 11.81 4.98
C PRO A 62 10.27 10.79 3.85
N VAL A 63 9.56 9.66 3.99
CA VAL A 63 9.44 8.63 2.93
C VAL A 63 8.80 9.18 1.66
N PHE A 64 7.85 10.12 1.76
CA PHE A 64 7.26 10.75 0.58
C PHE A 64 8.28 11.60 -0.18
N ALA A 65 9.17 12.29 0.54
CA ALA A 65 10.28 13.03 -0.07
C ALA A 65 11.27 12.08 -0.78
N ALA A 66 11.58 10.93 -0.19
CA ALA A 66 12.41 9.91 -0.84
C ALA A 66 11.78 9.37 -2.13
N LEU A 67 10.46 9.17 -2.13
CA LEU A 67 9.70 8.76 -3.31
C LEU A 67 9.70 9.85 -4.41
N GLN A 68 9.49 11.12 -4.04
CA GLN A 68 9.59 12.24 -4.98
C GLN A 68 10.99 12.38 -5.58
N ALA A 69 12.04 12.19 -4.77
CA ALA A 69 13.41 12.26 -5.24
C ALA A 69 13.70 11.17 -6.27
N ALA A 70 13.29 9.92 -6.01
CA ALA A 70 13.42 8.81 -6.96
C ALA A 70 12.67 9.10 -8.28
N GLN A 71 11.44 9.61 -8.17
CA GLN A 71 10.63 9.99 -9.33
C GLN A 71 11.28 11.11 -10.16
N THR A 72 11.84 12.12 -9.50
CA THR A 72 12.50 13.27 -10.15
C THR A 72 13.81 12.86 -10.82
N ALA A 73 14.53 11.91 -10.23
CA ALA A 73 15.74 11.33 -10.81
C ALA A 73 15.45 10.39 -12.00
N GLY A 74 14.17 10.08 -12.28
CA GLY A 74 13.79 9.12 -13.32
C GLY A 74 14.08 7.66 -12.93
N ASP A 75 14.31 7.38 -11.65
CA ASP A 75 14.63 6.04 -11.14
C ASP A 75 13.35 5.21 -10.99
N SER A 76 12.88 4.69 -12.13
CA SER A 76 11.63 3.92 -12.20
C SER A 76 11.66 2.64 -11.37
N ASP A 77 12.81 1.98 -11.23
CA ASP A 77 12.99 0.78 -10.41
C ASP A 77 12.79 1.10 -8.93
N LYS A 78 13.44 2.17 -8.44
CA LYS A 78 13.28 2.62 -7.06
C LYS A 78 11.86 3.10 -6.75
N VAL A 79 11.21 3.78 -7.70
CA VAL A 79 9.79 4.16 -7.57
C VAL A 79 8.90 2.92 -7.47
N ALA A 80 9.17 1.87 -8.26
CA ALA A 80 8.41 0.62 -8.19
C ALA A 80 8.60 -0.07 -6.83
N LYS A 81 9.85 -0.23 -6.38
CA LYS A 81 10.20 -0.81 -5.07
C LYS A 81 9.56 -0.05 -3.91
N TYR A 82 9.63 1.28 -3.91
CA TYR A 82 8.95 2.08 -2.89
C TYR A 82 7.43 1.96 -2.96
N SER A 83 6.85 1.85 -4.16
CA SER A 83 5.40 1.68 -4.30
C SER A 83 4.93 0.36 -3.69
N GLU A 84 5.60 -0.76 -4.01
CA GLU A 84 5.30 -2.08 -3.44
C GLU A 84 5.50 -2.09 -1.91
N LEU A 85 6.64 -1.57 -1.42
CA LEU A 85 6.92 -1.51 0.02
C LEU A 85 5.83 -0.73 0.78
N LEU A 86 5.45 0.45 0.27
CA LEU A 86 4.42 1.28 0.90
C LEU A 86 3.05 0.61 0.86
N TYR A 87 2.70 -0.09 -0.23
CA TYR A 87 1.46 -0.84 -0.30
C TYR A 87 1.41 -1.97 0.73
N ASP A 88 2.47 -2.77 0.83
CA ASP A 88 2.57 -3.86 1.79
C ASP A 88 2.54 -3.34 3.23
N GLN A 89 3.23 -2.24 3.53
CA GLN A 89 3.15 -1.58 4.84
C GLN A 89 1.72 -1.12 5.15
N ALA A 90 0.99 -0.61 4.16
CA ALA A 90 -0.39 -0.18 4.35
C ALA A 90 -1.33 -1.37 4.60
N LEU A 91 -1.12 -2.52 3.94
CA LEU A 91 -1.83 -3.76 4.26
C LEU A 91 -1.58 -4.18 5.70
N LEU A 92 -0.32 -4.17 6.15
CA LEU A 92 0.05 -4.54 7.52
C LEU A 92 -0.57 -3.60 8.57
N ILE A 93 -0.56 -2.28 8.34
CA ILE A 93 -1.21 -1.28 9.22
C ILE A 93 -2.71 -1.55 9.33
N GLU A 94 -3.35 -1.91 8.23
CA GLU A 94 -4.76 -2.28 8.22
C GLU A 94 -5.04 -3.69 8.78
N GLY A 95 -4.02 -4.48 9.11
CA GLY A 95 -4.19 -5.86 9.54
C GLY A 95 -4.72 -6.79 8.43
N LEU A 96 -4.44 -6.44 7.18
CA LEU A 96 -4.65 -7.31 6.02
C LEU A 96 -3.39 -8.16 5.78
N PRO A 97 -3.55 -9.40 5.27
CA PRO A 97 -2.41 -10.24 4.96
C PRO A 97 -1.65 -9.70 3.74
N LEU A 98 -0.35 -9.91 3.74
CA LEU A 98 0.49 -9.73 2.57
C LEU A 98 0.23 -10.86 1.56
N GLU A 99 0.33 -10.52 0.28
CA GLU A 99 0.27 -11.51 -0.81
C GLU A 99 1.50 -12.43 -0.78
N ASP A 100 2.68 -11.84 -0.60
CA ASP A 100 3.95 -12.56 -0.45
C ASP A 100 4.80 -11.95 0.68
N PRO A 101 4.73 -12.51 1.91
CA PRO A 101 5.54 -12.04 3.03
C PRO A 101 7.07 -12.18 2.81
N VAL A 102 7.50 -13.13 1.98
CA VAL A 102 8.93 -13.36 1.70
C VAL A 102 9.44 -12.26 0.79
N ALA A 103 8.70 -11.91 -0.27
CA ALA A 103 9.04 -10.81 -1.16
C ALA A 103 9.10 -9.48 -0.39
N TYR A 104 8.14 -9.21 0.51
CA TYR A 104 8.18 -8.03 1.38
C TYR A 104 9.45 -7.97 2.23
N ALA A 105 9.80 -9.07 2.91
CA ALA A 105 10.99 -9.11 3.77
C ALA A 105 12.28 -8.88 2.97
N GLN A 106 12.38 -9.47 1.77
CA GLN A 106 13.51 -9.26 0.86
C GLN A 106 13.59 -7.81 0.40
N LEU A 107 12.46 -7.21 0.03
CA LEU A 107 12.38 -5.82 -0.42
C LEU A 107 12.82 -4.84 0.67
N VAL A 108 12.41 -5.08 1.92
CA VAL A 108 12.90 -4.31 3.08
C VAL A 108 14.42 -4.41 3.19
N CYS A 109 14.97 -5.62 3.15
CA CYS A 109 16.42 -5.83 3.25
C CYS A 109 17.20 -5.23 2.07
N GLU A 110 16.62 -5.21 0.88
CA GLU A 110 17.22 -4.60 -0.30
C GLU A 110 17.33 -3.08 -0.16
N LEU A 111 16.27 -2.43 0.32
CA LEU A 111 16.20 -0.97 0.44
C LEU A 111 16.96 -0.40 1.65
N MET A 112 17.43 -1.25 2.57
CA MET A 112 18.28 -0.86 3.70
C MET A 112 19.78 -0.74 3.35
N LYS A 113 20.19 -1.13 2.14
CA LYS A 113 21.58 -1.09 1.66
C LYS A 113 21.86 0.22 0.92
#